data_AF-A0A3D2UTY1-F1
#
_entry.id   AF-A0A3D2UTY1-F1
#
_cell.length_a   1.000
_cell.length_b   1.000
_cell.length_c   1.000
_cell.angle_alpha   90.00
_cell.angle_beta   90.00
_cell.angle_gamma   90.00
#
_symmetry.space_group_name_H-M   'P 1'
#
loop_
_entity.id
_entity.type
_entity.pdbx_description
1 polymer ?
#
loop_
_entity_poly.entity_id
_entity_poly.type
_entity_poly.pdbx_seq_one_letter_code
_entity_poly.pdbx_strand_id
1 'polypeptide(L)'
;MSVLATMRVKVHDFSGTQKAIEKYGEVMIKNGCHSYKVYQRDGDDKEVLWLMEFDSHEAFENMGKEFEEDFVSLINPASDWDDAVWKLSLQSG
;
A
#
# COMPACT_ATOMS: atom_id res chain seq x y z
N MET A 1 15.34 -11.11 -8.38
CA MET A 1 15.32 -9.73 -8.90
C MET A 1 14.17 -9.06 -8.17
N SER A 2 14.43 -8.01 -7.40
CA SER A 2 13.37 -7.34 -6.65
C SER A 2 12.45 -6.54 -7.56
N VAL A 3 11.21 -6.34 -7.11
CA VAL A 3 10.18 -5.58 -7.81
C VAL A 3 9.67 -4.47 -6.90
N LEU A 4 9.61 -3.25 -7.43
CA LEU A 4 8.94 -2.13 -6.78
C LEU A 4 7.47 -2.08 -7.23
N ALA A 5 6.56 -2.38 -6.31
CA ALA A 5 5.13 -2.21 -6.50
C ALA A 5 4.70 -0.82 -6.01
N THR A 6 3.96 -0.10 -6.86
CA THR A 6 3.41 1.22 -6.55
C THR A 6 1.89 1.16 -6.66
N MET A 7 1.20 1.51 -5.59
CA MET A 7 -0.26 1.51 -5.55
C MET A 7 -0.78 2.85 -5.03
N ARG A 8 -1.67 3.47 -5.80
CA ARG A 8 -2.35 4.70 -5.40
C ARG A 8 -3.84 4.43 -5.27
N VAL A 9 -4.38 4.69 -4.10
CA VAL A 9 -5.73 4.28 -3.73
C VAL A 9 -6.45 5.40 -3.00
N LYS A 10 -7.76 5.50 -3.22
CA LYS A 10 -8.64 6.28 -2.37
C LYS A 10 -9.20 5.40 -1.26
N VAL A 11 -9.04 5.82 -0.02
CA VAL A 11 -9.58 5.18 1.17
C VAL A 11 -10.73 5.99 1.74
N HIS A 12 -11.58 5.38 2.58
CA HIS A 12 -12.65 6.10 3.26
C HIS A 12 -12.10 7.10 4.30
N ASP A 13 -11.07 6.65 5.02
CA ASP A 13 -10.27 7.43 5.97
C ASP A 13 -8.88 6.77 6.14
N PHE A 14 -7.90 7.54 6.61
CA PHE A 14 -6.53 7.06 6.79
C PHE A 14 -6.37 6.02 7.92
N SER A 15 -7.32 5.94 8.86
CA SER A 15 -7.26 4.99 9.96
C SER A 15 -7.45 3.54 9.47
N GLY A 16 -8.23 3.34 8.41
CA GLY A 16 -8.35 2.05 7.73
C GLY A 16 -7.00 1.55 7.19
N THR A 17 -6.20 2.46 6.62
CA THR A 17 -4.84 2.16 6.14
C THR A 17 -3.92 1.75 7.29
N GLN A 18 -3.96 2.47 8.42
CA GLN A 18 -3.16 2.13 9.61
C GLN A 18 -3.49 0.73 10.12
N LYS A 19 -4.78 0.41 10.26
CA LYS A 19 -5.24 -0.92 10.69
C LYS A 19 -4.85 -2.03 9.72
N ALA A 20 -4.89 -1.76 8.41
CA ALA A 20 -4.41 -2.71 7.41
C ALA A 20 -2.91 -3.00 7.58
N ILE A 21 -2.09 -1.98 7.84
CA ILE A 21 -0.66 -2.18 8.12
C ILE A 21 -0.45 -2.97 9.41
N GLU A 22 -1.15 -2.63 10.49
CA GLU A 22 -1.04 -3.35 11.77
C GLU A 22 -1.42 -4.83 11.62
N LYS A 23 -2.44 -5.12 10.81
CA LYS A 23 -2.94 -6.49 10.60
C LYS A 23 -2.09 -7.30 9.63
N TYR A 24 -1.63 -6.69 8.55
CA TYR A 24 -1.02 -7.40 7.41
C TYR A 24 0.47 -7.11 7.22
N GLY A 25 1.03 -6.12 7.91
CA GLY A 25 2.43 -5.69 7.80
C GLY A 25 3.42 -6.84 7.95
N GLU A 26 3.26 -7.63 9.00
CA GLU A 26 4.11 -8.81 9.23
C GLU A 26 3.92 -9.89 8.16
N VAL A 27 2.70 -10.06 7.64
CA VAL A 27 2.41 -11.08 6.64
C VAL A 27 3.00 -10.69 5.29
N MET A 28 2.92 -9.41 4.92
CA MET A 28 3.61 -8.88 3.74
C MET A 28 5.11 -9.15 3.84
N ILE A 29 5.74 -8.91 5.00
CA ILE A 29 7.17 -9.17 5.19
C ILE A 29 7.50 -10.66 5.05
N LYS A 30 6.70 -11.55 5.67
CA LYS A 30 6.88 -13.00 5.55
C LYS A 30 6.72 -13.51 4.11
N ASN A 31 5.90 -12.84 3.31
CA ASN A 31 5.67 -13.16 1.91
C ASN A 31 6.64 -12.43 0.96
N GLY A 32 7.77 -11.94 1.46
CA GLY A 32 8.87 -11.42 0.63
C GLY A 32 8.78 -9.92 0.34
N CYS A 33 7.98 -9.14 1.09
CA CYS A 33 8.04 -7.68 1.09
C CYS A 33 9.15 -7.21 2.05
N HIS A 34 10.25 -6.66 1.55
CA HIS A 34 11.36 -6.23 2.41
C HIS A 34 11.12 -4.87 3.01
N SER A 35 10.40 -4.01 2.28
CA SER A 35 10.09 -2.69 2.75
C SER A 35 8.77 -2.19 2.18
N TYR A 36 8.07 -1.40 2.98
CA TYR A 36 6.97 -0.58 2.50
C TYR A 36 7.02 0.82 3.09
N LYS A 37 6.56 1.78 2.30
CA LYS A 37 6.34 3.18 2.70
C LYS A 37 4.96 3.59 2.26
N VAL A 38 4.23 4.22 3.17
CA VAL A 38 2.89 4.70 2.91
C VAL A 38 2.87 6.20 3.10
N TYR A 39 2.43 6.88 2.05
CA TYR A 39 2.34 8.32 1.97
C TYR A 39 0.88 8.73 1.89
N GLN A 40 0.54 9.82 2.56
CA GLN A 40 -0.74 10.49 2.40
C GLN A 40 -0.55 11.70 1.49
N ARG A 41 -1.52 11.98 0.62
CA ARG A 41 -1.50 13.18 -0.22
C ARG A 41 -1.63 14.43 0.63
N ASP A 42 -0.87 15.47 0.28
CA ASP A 42 -1.03 16.77 0.92
C ASP A 42 -2.38 17.40 0.54
N GLY A 43 -3.18 17.76 1.55
CA GLY A 43 -4.51 18.35 1.36
C GLY A 43 -5.64 17.36 1.02
N ASP A 44 -5.37 16.06 0.90
CA ASP A 44 -6.39 15.01 0.76
C ASP A 44 -6.06 13.81 1.66
N ASP A 45 -6.80 13.68 2.76
CA ASP A 45 -6.57 12.64 3.76
C ASP A 45 -7.03 11.25 3.31
N LYS A 46 -7.76 11.17 2.20
CA LYS A 46 -8.33 9.94 1.63
C LYS A 46 -7.49 9.38 0.50
N GLU A 47 -6.45 10.08 0.06
CA GLU A 47 -5.61 9.61 -1.02
C GLU A 47 -4.26 9.14 -0.49
N VAL A 48 -3.94 7.88 -0.78
CA VAL A 48 -2.80 7.18 -0.19
C VAL A 48 -1.96 6.54 -1.30
N LEU A 49 -0.65 6.66 -1.16
CA LEU A 49 0.36 6.04 -2.01
C LEU A 49 1.14 5.00 -1.20
N TRP A 50 1.16 3.77 -1.68
CA TRP A 50 1.99 2.69 -1.17
C TRP A 50 3.15 2.44 -2.13
N LEU A 51 4.36 2.46 -1.59
CA LEU A 51 5.58 1.99 -2.25
C LEU A 51 6.06 0.76 -1.52
N MET A 52 6.15 -0.37 -2.20
CA MET A 52 6.50 -1.66 -1.60
C MET A 52 7.56 -2.36 -2.44
N GLU A 53 8.60 -2.88 -1.81
CA GLU A 53 9.64 -3.65 -2.48
C GLU A 53 9.51 -5.14 -2.13
N PHE A 54 9.39 -5.97 -3.18
CA PHE A 54 9.21 -7.42 -3.07
C PHE A 54 10.39 -8.20 -3.67
N ASP A 55 10.61 -9.42 -3.21
CA ASP A 55 11.69 -10.32 -3.66
C ASP A 55 11.58 -10.71 -5.13
N SER A 56 10.35 -10.78 -5.64
CA SER A 56 10.00 -11.17 -7.00
C SER A 56 8.59 -10.73 -7.36
N HIS A 57 8.25 -10.83 -8.64
CA HIS A 57 6.89 -10.62 -9.12
C HIS A 57 5.91 -11.66 -8.52
N GLU A 58 6.34 -12.92 -8.39
CA GLU A 58 5.55 -14.00 -7.82
C GLU A 58 5.22 -13.77 -6.34
N ALA A 59 6.16 -13.22 -5.56
CA ALA A 59 5.94 -12.84 -4.18
C ALA A 59 4.81 -11.79 -4.05
N PHE A 60 4.82 -10.77 -4.92
CA PHE A 60 3.76 -9.77 -4.99
C PHE A 60 2.41 -10.37 -5.39
N GLU A 61 2.36 -11.23 -6.42
CA GLU A 61 1.10 -11.86 -6.85
C GLU A 61 0.50 -12.76 -5.77
N ASN A 62 1.32 -13.54 -5.07
CA ASN A 62 0.85 -14.43 -4.01
C ASN A 62 0.34 -13.65 -2.80
N MET A 63 1.00 -12.54 -2.44
CA MET A 63 0.50 -11.62 -1.43
C MET A 63 -0.86 -11.03 -1.84
N GLY A 64 -0.99 -10.59 -3.10
CA GLY A 64 -2.25 -10.06 -3.63
C GLY A 64 -3.43 -11.03 -3.44
N LYS A 65 -3.24 -12.33 -3.69
CA LYS A 65 -4.28 -13.36 -3.53
C LYS A 65 -4.71 -13.58 -2.07
N GLU A 66 -3.80 -13.44 -1.11
CA GLU A 66 -4.14 -13.60 0.32
C GLU A 66 -4.95 -12.42 0.87
N PHE A 67 -4.81 -11.23 0.25
CA PHE A 67 -5.39 -9.99 0.76
C PHE A 67 -6.39 -9.32 -0.18
N GLU A 68 -6.70 -9.94 -1.33
CA GLU A 68 -7.51 -9.34 -2.39
C GLU A 68 -8.86 -8.84 -1.88
N GLU A 69 -9.61 -9.68 -1.17
CA GLU A 69 -10.96 -9.33 -0.68
C GLU A 69 -10.93 -8.18 0.35
N ASP A 70 -10.01 -8.25 1.31
CA ASP A 70 -9.87 -7.23 2.35
C ASP A 70 -9.38 -5.90 1.77
N PHE A 71 -8.42 -5.94 0.86
CA PHE A 71 -7.80 -4.75 0.30
C PHE A 71 -8.72 -4.07 -0.73
N VAL A 72 -9.38 -4.82 -1.61
CA VAL A 72 -10.35 -4.29 -2.60
C VAL A 72 -11.52 -3.59 -1.91
N SER A 73 -11.96 -4.10 -0.75
CA SER A 73 -13.03 -3.45 0.04
C SER A 73 -12.64 -2.07 0.59
N LEU A 74 -11.34 -1.80 0.74
CA LEU A 74 -10.79 -0.59 1.34
C LEU A 74 -10.41 0.48 0.31
N ILE A 75 -10.37 0.13 -0.98
CA ILE A 75 -9.80 0.99 -2.02
C ILE A 75 -10.80 1.29 -3.13
N ASN A 76 -10.91 2.57 -3.47
CA ASN A 76 -11.40 3.00 -4.77
C ASN A 76 -10.19 3.35 -5.66
N PRO A 77 -10.16 2.90 -6.92
CA PRO A 77 -9.09 3.28 -7.84
C PRO A 77 -9.04 4.81 -7.99
N ALA A 78 -7.86 5.39 -7.82
CA ALA A 78 -7.66 6.83 -8.05
C ALA A 78 -7.77 7.12 -9.56
N SER A 79 -8.57 8.13 -9.92
CA SER A 79 -8.94 8.34 -11.33
C SER A 79 -7.83 8.92 -12.19
N ASP A 80 -6.93 9.76 -11.67
CA ASP A 80 -6.03 10.55 -12.54
C ASP A 80 -4.66 10.80 -11.90
N TRP A 81 -3.57 10.50 -12.61
CA TRP A 81 -2.17 10.82 -12.24
C TRP A 81 -1.86 12.30 -12.42
N ASP A 82 -2.50 13.15 -11.62
CA ASP A 82 -2.10 14.55 -11.48
C ASP A 82 -0.83 14.70 -10.64
N ASP A 83 -0.09 15.79 -10.86
CA ASP A 83 1.03 16.19 -10.00
C ASP A 83 0.54 16.34 -8.56
N ALA A 84 0.98 15.42 -7.70
CA ALA A 84 0.58 15.35 -6.30
C ALA A 84 1.79 15.42 -5.37
N VAL A 85 1.66 16.19 -4.29
CA VAL A 85 2.65 16.25 -3.20
C VAL A 85 2.28 15.19 -2.16
N TRP A 86 3.27 14.37 -1.78
CA TRP A 86 3.09 13.24 -0.88
C TRP A 86 3.86 13.46 0.42
N LYS A 87 3.22 13.18 1.56
CA LYS A 87 3.84 13.22 2.89
C LYS A 87 4.03 11.80 3.39
N LEU A 88 5.24 11.45 3.79
CA LEU A 88 5.53 10.14 4.39
C LEU A 88 4.79 10.05 5.72
N SER A 89 3.92 9.05 5.83
CA SER A 89 3.07 8.87 7.01
C SER A 89 3.45 7.63 7.80
N LEU A 90 3.79 6.52 7.13
CA LEU A 90 4.15 5.25 7.75
C LEU A 90 5.27 4.57 6.96
N GLN A 91 6.12 3.80 7.63
CA GLN A 91 7.16 2.99 7.01
C GLN A 91 7.43 1.73 7.83
N SER A 92 7.83 0.64 7.16
CA SER A 92 8.41 -0.53 7.84
C SER A 92 9.77 -0.18 8.46
N GLY A 93 10.05 -0.72 9.65
CA GLY A 93 11.36 -0.67 10.29
C GLY A 93 12.27 -1.81 9.85
#